data_AF-A0A0T1W2R2-F1
#
_entry.id   AF-A0A0T1W2R2-F1
#
_cell.length_a   1.000
_cell.length_b   1.000
_cell.length_c   1.000
_cell.angle_alpha   90.00
_cell.angle_beta   90.00
_cell.angle_gamma   90.00
#
_symmetry.space_group_name_H-M   'P 1'
#
loop_
_entity.id
_entity.type
_entity.pdbx_description
1 polymer ?
#
loop_
_entity_poly.entity_id
_entity_poly.type
_entity_poly.pdbx_seq_one_letter_code
_entity_poly.pdbx_strand_id
1 'polypeptide(L)'
;MSGHLSTTTTTTTAASERGRYAALLRSRAPDDAELLEARRRMREEALIAAVNRALNKSSATVTAELRTRIDSLVADRQVVA
;
A
#
# COMPACT_ATOMS: atom_id res chain seq x y z
N MET A 1 26.56 -22.02 -2.33
CA MET A 1 25.81 -21.65 -1.12
C MET A 1 25.13 -20.32 -1.39
N SER A 2 23.90 -20.34 -1.88
CA SER A 2 23.17 -19.13 -2.29
C SER A 2 22.21 -18.71 -1.17
N GLY A 3 22.52 -17.60 -0.52
CA GLY A 3 21.65 -17.01 0.50
C GLY A 3 20.43 -16.38 -0.15
N HIS A 4 19.24 -16.91 0.14
CA HIS A 4 17.98 -16.26 -0.16
C HIS A 4 17.86 -15.00 0.70
N LEU A 5 17.96 -13.83 0.07
CA LEU A 5 17.51 -12.57 0.63
C LEU A 5 15.98 -12.64 0.75
N SER A 6 15.48 -13.19 1.84
CA SER A 6 14.09 -13.07 2.25
C SER A 6 13.83 -11.60 2.58
N THR A 7 13.42 -10.82 1.58
CA THR A 7 12.87 -9.49 1.81
C THR A 7 11.52 -9.67 2.50
N THR A 8 11.52 -9.65 3.83
CA THR A 8 10.31 -9.51 4.64
C THR A 8 9.71 -8.14 4.35
N THR A 9 8.87 -8.05 3.31
CA THR A 9 8.05 -6.87 3.06
C THR A 9 7.01 -6.85 4.18
N THR A 10 7.31 -6.13 5.26
CA THR A 10 6.38 -5.93 6.37
C THR A 10 5.13 -5.23 5.80
N THR A 11 4.06 -5.99 5.57
CA THR A 11 2.77 -5.49 5.09
C THR A 11 2.22 -4.50 6.12
N THR A 12 2.48 -3.22 5.91
CA THR A 12 2.12 -2.17 6.87
C THR A 12 0.73 -1.69 6.54
N THR A 13 -0.21 -1.77 7.49
CA THR A 13 -1.62 -1.43 7.22
C THR A 13 -1.90 0.07 7.39
N ALA A 14 -2.96 0.57 6.76
CA ALA A 14 -3.45 1.94 6.95
C ALA A 14 -3.70 2.32 8.42
N ALA A 15 -4.05 1.34 9.28
CA ALA A 15 -4.23 1.55 10.71
C ALA A 15 -2.89 1.79 11.43
N SER A 16 -1.84 1.04 11.04
CA SER A 16 -0.49 1.21 11.56
C SER A 16 0.08 2.59 11.21
N GLU A 17 -0.03 3.01 9.94
CA GLU A 17 0.43 4.32 9.50
C GLU A 17 -0.35 5.48 10.12
N ARG A 18 -1.64 5.27 10.42
CA ARG A 18 -2.43 6.25 11.18
C ARG A 18 -1.94 6.43 12.61
N GLY A 19 -1.56 5.32 13.27
CA GLY A 19 -0.94 5.36 14.60
C GLY A 19 0.39 6.10 14.57
N ARG A 20 1.23 5.81 13.57
CA ARG A 20 2.51 6.48 13.33
C ARG A 20 2.33 7.98 13.07
N TYR A 21 1.40 8.35 12.19
CA TYR A 21 1.06 9.74 11.90
C TYR A 21 0.58 10.49 13.15
N ALA A 22 -0.33 9.88 13.94
CA ALA A 22 -0.83 10.47 15.17
C ALA A 22 0.26 10.65 16.24
N ALA A 23 1.23 9.73 16.31
CA ALA A 23 2.37 9.86 17.19
C ALA A 23 3.30 11.01 16.76
N LEU A 24 3.60 11.11 15.47
CA LEU A 24 4.46 12.16 14.91
C LEU A 24 3.81 13.54 14.99
N LEU A 25 2.50 13.65 14.77
CA LEU A 25 1.76 14.92 14.82
C LEU A 25 1.84 15.62 16.18
N ARG A 26 2.10 14.88 17.27
CA ARG A 26 2.22 15.43 18.62
C ARG A 26 3.60 16.06 18.90
N SER A 27 4.63 15.66 18.16
CA SER A 27 6.03 15.98 18.48
C SER A 27 6.81 16.60 17.33
N ARG A 28 6.24 16.64 16.12
CA ARG A 28 6.89 17.14 14.90
C ARG A 28 6.19 18.36 14.33
N ALA A 29 6.94 19.16 13.59
CA ALA A 29 6.39 20.28 12.83
C ALA A 29 5.52 19.76 11.66
N PRO A 30 4.54 20.53 11.17
CA PRO A 30 3.63 20.09 10.11
C PRO A 30 4.28 19.75 8.76
N ASP A 31 5.48 20.28 8.54
CA ASP A 31 6.34 20.13 7.36
C ASP A 31 7.45 19.08 7.55
N ASP A 32 7.48 18.40 8.70
CA ASP A 32 8.43 17.32 8.97
C ASP A 32 8.29 16.17 7.97
N ALA A 33 9.44 15.74 7.42
CA ALA A 33 9.49 14.74 6.37
C ALA A 33 8.89 13.39 6.81
N GLU A 34 9.07 12.97 8.07
CA GLU A 34 8.50 11.72 8.57
C GLU A 34 6.98 11.80 8.70
N LEU A 35 6.46 12.98 9.09
CA LEU A 35 5.03 13.23 9.20
C LEU A 35 4.35 13.24 7.81
N LEU A 36 5.00 13.86 6.81
CA LEU A 36 4.54 13.85 5.43
C LEU A 36 4.56 12.44 4.83
N GLU A 37 5.63 11.67 5.08
CA GLU A 37 5.73 10.27 4.63
C GLU A 37 4.66 9.38 5.27
N ALA A 38 4.46 9.48 6.60
CA ALA A 38 3.41 8.72 7.28
C ALA A 38 2.01 9.06 6.73
N ARG A 39 1.77 10.35 6.43
CA ARG A 39 0.52 10.79 5.80
C ARG A 39 0.36 10.23 4.38
N ARG A 40 1.42 10.21 3.59
CA ARG A 40 1.43 9.65 2.23
C ARG A 40 1.11 8.17 2.26
N ARG A 41 1.84 7.39 3.06
CA ARG A 41 1.63 5.94 3.21
C ARG A 41 0.24 5.59 3.73
N MET A 42 -0.28 6.35 4.71
CA MET A 42 -1.64 6.15 5.20
C MET A 42 -2.69 6.31 4.09
N ARG A 43 -2.51 7.28 3.17
CA ARG A 43 -3.42 7.48 2.02
C ARG A 43 -3.29 6.36 0.99
N GLU A 44 -2.05 5.94 0.70
CA GLU A 44 -1.78 4.83 -0.23
C GLU A 44 -2.42 3.53 0.26
N GLU A 45 -2.20 3.18 1.53
CA GLU A 45 -2.79 1.99 2.13
C GLU A 45 -4.33 2.04 2.17
N ALA A 46 -4.91 3.23 2.39
CA ALA A 46 -6.36 3.41 2.32
C ALA A 46 -6.92 3.18 0.90
N LEU A 47 -6.20 3.64 -0.13
CA LEU A 47 -6.56 3.40 -1.53
C LEU A 47 -6.43 1.92 -1.90
N ILE A 48 -5.33 1.27 -1.50
CA ILE A 48 -5.11 -0.16 -1.70
C ILE A 48 -6.25 -0.96 -1.05
N ALA A 49 -6.60 -0.63 0.20
CA ALA A 49 -7.72 -1.27 0.90
C ALA A 49 -9.07 -1.05 0.19
N ALA A 50 -9.32 0.15 -0.35
CA ALA A 50 -10.54 0.46 -1.10
C ALA A 50 -10.63 -0.33 -2.41
N VAL A 51 -9.52 -0.41 -3.16
CA VAL A 51 -9.43 -1.21 -4.40
C VAL A 51 -9.63 -2.69 -4.10
N ASN A 52 -8.97 -3.21 -3.06
CA ASN A 52 -9.15 -4.60 -2.64
C ASN A 52 -10.60 -4.89 -2.22
N ARG A 53 -11.23 -3.97 -1.48
CA ARG A 53 -12.66 -4.09 -1.11
C ARG A 53 -13.56 -4.09 -2.35
N ALA A 54 -13.31 -3.21 -3.32
CA ALA A 54 -14.09 -3.13 -4.54
C ALA A 54 -13.97 -4.43 -5.35
N LEU A 55 -12.76 -4.95 -5.50
CA LEU A 55 -12.51 -6.20 -6.24
C LEU A 55 -13.11 -7.42 -5.51
N ASN A 56 -13.04 -7.47 -4.18
CA ASN A 56 -13.68 -8.54 -3.39
C ASN A 56 -15.21 -8.45 -3.41
N LYS A 57 -15.79 -7.25 -3.44
CA LYS A 57 -17.24 -7.06 -3.60
C LYS A 57 -17.71 -7.55 -4.97
N SER A 58 -16.86 -7.41 -5.99
CA SER A 58 -17.09 -7.90 -7.35
C SER A 58 -16.63 -9.34 -7.55
N SER A 59 -16.45 -10.14 -6.49
CA SER A 59 -15.92 -11.51 -6.58
C SER A 59 -16.74 -12.46 -7.47
N ALA A 60 -18.02 -12.14 -7.73
CA ALA A 60 -18.85 -12.86 -8.70
C ALA A 60 -18.53 -12.51 -10.16
N THR A 61 -17.83 -11.40 -10.43
CA THR A 61 -17.55 -10.85 -11.77
C THR A 61 -16.05 -10.78 -12.07
N VAL A 62 -15.20 -10.72 -11.06
CA VAL A 62 -13.74 -10.69 -11.20
C VAL A 62 -13.19 -12.08 -10.89
N THR A 63 -12.90 -12.84 -11.94
CA THR A 63 -12.20 -14.13 -11.81
C THR A 63 -10.75 -13.91 -11.36
N ALA A 64 -10.13 -14.96 -10.79
CA ALA A 64 -8.71 -14.93 -10.43
C ALA A 64 -7.81 -14.58 -11.63
N GLU A 65 -8.19 -15.03 -12.82
CA GLU A 65 -7.49 -14.72 -14.08
C GLU A 65 -7.57 -13.23 -14.44
N LEU A 66 -8.75 -12.60 -14.32
CA LEU A 66 -8.90 -11.17 -14.55
C LEU A 66 -8.13 -10.35 -13.51
N ARG A 67 -8.08 -10.83 -12.26
CA ARG A 67 -7.28 -10.23 -11.19
C ARG A 67 -5.78 -10.24 -11.54
N THR A 68 -5.25 -11.38 -11.95
CA THR A 68 -3.85 -11.51 -12.41
C THR A 68 -3.56 -10.55 -13.56
N ARG A 69 -4.49 -10.44 -14.53
CA ARG A 69 -4.31 -9.53 -15.67
C ARG A 69 -4.30 -8.06 -15.26
N ILE A 70 -5.14 -7.65 -14.31
CA ILE A 70 -5.12 -6.29 -13.75
C ILE A 70 -3.79 -6.03 -13.04
N ASP A 71 -3.33 -6.96 -12.21
CA ASP A 71 -2.07 -6.81 -11.46
C ASP A 71 -0.87 -6.70 -12.41
N SER A 72 -0.83 -7.50 -13.51
CA SER A 72 0.19 -7.38 -14.56
C SER A 72 0.16 -6.03 -15.28
N LEU A 73 -1.02 -5.54 -15.67
CA LEU A 73 -1.15 -4.23 -16.35
C LEU A 73 -0.71 -3.06 -15.46
N VAL A 74 -0.93 -3.15 -14.16
CA VAL A 74 -0.48 -2.14 -13.19
C VAL A 74 1.04 -2.20 -13.02
N ALA A 75 1.62 -3.40 -12.95
CA ALA A 75 3.07 -3.60 -12.84
C ALA A 75 3.83 -3.07 -14.06
N ASP A 76 3.35 -3.37 -15.28
CA ASP A 76 3.98 -2.89 -16.52
C ASP A 76 3.97 -1.37 -16.63
N ARG A 77 2.91 -0.72 -16.15
CA ARG A 77 2.78 0.74 -16.20
C ARG A 77 3.73 1.46 -15.22
N GLN A 78 4.24 0.77 -14.19
CA GLN A 78 5.24 1.30 -13.26
C GLN A 78 6.65 1.35 -13.86
N VAL A 79 6.90 0.68 -14.99
CA VAL A 79 8.21 0.68 -15.67
C VAL A 79 8.38 1.89 -16.61
N VAL A 80 7.29 2.60 -16.91
CA VAL A 80 7.25 3.66 -17.94
C VAL A 80 7.08 5.07 -17.34
N ALA A 81 7.20 5.24 -16.02
CA ALA A 81 7.13 6.53 -15.32
C ALA A 81 8.44 6.83 -14.60
#